data_AF-A0AAU5DH69-F1
#
_entry.id   AF-A0AAU5DH69-F1
#
_cell.length_a   1.000
_cell.length_b   1.000
_cell.length_c   1.000
_cell.angle_alpha   90.00
_cell.angle_beta   90.00
_cell.angle_gamma   90.00
#
_symmetry.space_group_name_H-M   'P 1'
#
loop_
_entity.id
_entity.type
_entity.pdbx_description
1 polymer ?
#
loop_
_entity_poly.entity_id
_entity_poly.type
_entity_poly.pdbx_seq_one_letter_code
_entity_poly.pdbx_strand_id
1 'polypeptide(L)'
;MEAELNRLMAKMRTTHRQVGNLQRDLRAAERQRDRDVADVNAYAQARKEARGTASMRALARELGVTHPAISAMVERAAKNSYSLINQSPLVPILSAQQATDYVKSGAFGYVTGAMVAMSEADILMESGRHPRAFADGTRISPPNLLLRNGEGELLGVEECLAGYGGTGPSNTVRLLTDLGWSEDVAREAFRYLYVEFDIERGVLRGSEQSLYHCGGNLEIVGERLVARLRAALPHASPSRNARDPLGLRAWTDEILDRPQDHPWAAGPRVARVYLNRNAAAGLQDRRYQPGQRNTPVSVVIEQGELQLWCSALNPSDWTELLSREQLDVLAAVDIYPADAEQRSWLDSFLPRRRERPDYIDISADGTHTLQYEPHGVERDSVTTEES
;
A
#
# COMPACT_ATOMS: atom_id res chain seq x y z
N MET A 1 -11.34 12.56 54.32
CA MET A 1 -12.40 11.74 53.69
C MET A 1 -13.40 12.60 52.92
N GLU A 2 -14.07 13.58 53.54
CA GLU A 2 -15.10 14.41 52.88
C GLU A 2 -14.58 15.27 51.71
N ALA A 3 -13.38 15.85 51.86
CA ALA A 3 -12.75 16.66 50.82
C ALA A 3 -12.35 15.84 49.56
N GLU A 4 -12.05 14.56 49.73
CA GLU A 4 -11.60 13.65 48.67
C GLU A 4 -12.80 13.11 47.87
N LEU A 5 -13.89 12.79 48.58
CA LEU A 5 -15.19 12.46 47.98
C LEU A 5 -15.73 13.62 47.13
N ASN A 6 -15.62 14.86 47.62
CA ASN A 6 -16.02 16.05 46.88
C ASN A 6 -15.19 16.27 45.61
N ARG A 7 -13.89 15.95 45.65
CA ARG A 7 -12.98 16.04 44.49
C ARG A 7 -13.31 14.99 43.44
N LEU A 8 -13.61 13.75 43.85
CA LEU A 8 -14.04 12.66 42.98
C LEU A 8 -15.39 12.94 42.32
N MET A 9 -16.36 13.46 43.07
CA MET A 9 -17.66 13.86 42.52
C MET A 9 -17.55 15.02 41.52
N ALA A 10 -16.66 15.99 41.78
CA ALA A 10 -16.38 17.07 40.83
C ALA A 10 -15.75 16.54 39.53
N LYS A 11 -14.78 15.62 39.64
CA LYS A 11 -14.12 14.99 38.49
C LYS A 11 -15.11 14.17 37.66
N MET A 12 -15.94 13.35 38.31
CA MET A 12 -16.98 12.56 37.64
C MET A 12 -18.01 13.44 36.90
N ARG A 13 -18.41 14.58 37.48
CA ARG A 13 -19.30 15.55 36.83
C ARG A 13 -18.66 16.20 35.61
N THR A 14 -17.36 16.50 35.65
CA THR A 14 -16.63 17.02 34.48
C THR A 14 -16.50 15.97 33.38
N THR A 15 -16.21 14.71 33.71
CA THR A 15 -16.12 13.62 32.73
C THR A 15 -17.46 13.35 32.08
N HIS A 16 -18.55 13.32 32.86
CA HIS A 16 -19.90 13.11 32.34
C HIS A 16 -20.34 14.24 31.40
N ARG A 17 -19.95 15.49 31.69
CA ARG A 17 -20.18 16.63 30.78
C ARG A 17 -19.35 16.53 29.50
N GLN A 18 -18.10 16.06 29.57
CA GLN A 18 -17.28 15.82 28.39
C GLN A 18 -17.86 14.73 27.50
N VAL A 19 -18.30 13.61 28.08
CA VAL A 19 -18.99 12.54 27.32
C VAL A 19 -20.25 13.06 26.64
N GLY A 20 -21.06 13.86 27.35
CA GLY A 20 -22.25 14.48 26.77
C GLY A 20 -21.97 15.51 25.66
N ASN A 21 -20.79 16.12 25.65
CA ASN A 21 -20.35 17.00 24.55
C ASN A 21 -19.89 16.17 23.36
N LEU A 22 -19.02 15.17 23.58
CA LEU A 22 -18.53 14.28 22.52
C LEU A 22 -19.67 13.52 21.82
N GLN A 23 -20.69 13.08 22.55
CA GLN A 23 -21.86 12.44 21.94
C GLN A 23 -22.69 13.41 21.09
N ARG A 24 -22.72 14.71 21.43
CA ARG A 24 -23.41 15.73 20.63
C ARG A 24 -22.62 16.07 19.38
N ASP A 25 -21.30 16.16 19.49
CA ASP A 25 -20.41 16.43 18.36
C ASP A 25 -20.40 15.25 17.38
N LEU A 26 -20.39 14.01 17.87
CA LEU A 26 -20.53 12.80 17.04
C LEU A 26 -21.85 12.79 16.28
N ARG A 27 -22.98 13.05 16.95
CA ARG A 27 -24.30 13.13 16.28
C ARG A 27 -24.44 14.30 15.33
N ALA A 28 -23.66 15.37 15.48
CA ALA A 28 -23.60 16.47 14.54
C ALA A 28 -22.77 16.09 13.30
N ALA A 29 -21.64 15.40 13.50
CA ALA A 29 -20.80 14.87 12.44
C ALA A 29 -21.52 13.79 11.61
N GLU A 30 -22.26 12.88 12.25
CA GLU A 30 -23.09 11.87 11.57
C GLU A 30 -24.17 12.51 10.70
N ARG A 31 -24.87 13.52 11.21
CA ARG A 31 -25.89 14.25 10.43
C ARG A 31 -25.28 15.06 9.28
N GLN A 32 -24.06 15.56 9.44
CA GLN A 32 -23.35 16.23 8.36
C GLN A 32 -22.92 15.21 7.29
N ARG A 33 -22.38 14.06 7.71
CA ARG A 33 -22.04 12.93 6.83
C ARG A 33 -23.24 12.47 6.01
N ASP A 34 -24.40 12.29 6.64
CA ASP A 34 -25.61 11.80 5.95
C ASP A 34 -26.14 12.81 4.92
N ARG A 35 -25.96 14.12 5.16
CA ARG A 35 -26.23 15.16 4.15
C ARG A 35 -25.22 15.12 3.01
N ASP A 36 -23.94 15.03 3.33
CA ASP A 36 -22.88 15.00 2.33
C ASP A 36 -22.99 13.75 1.43
N VAL A 37 -23.41 12.61 2.00
CA VAL A 37 -23.71 11.37 1.24
C VAL A 37 -24.95 11.51 0.36
N ALA A 38 -26.00 12.19 0.83
CA ALA A 38 -27.19 12.47 0.02
C ALA A 38 -26.86 13.37 -1.18
N ASP A 39 -26.04 14.40 -0.98
CA ASP A 39 -25.59 15.31 -2.03
C ASP A 39 -24.66 14.59 -3.05
N VAL A 40 -23.79 13.70 -2.58
CA VAL A 40 -22.91 12.90 -3.45
C VAL A 40 -23.71 11.87 -4.26
N ASN A 41 -24.73 11.23 -3.67
CA ASN A 41 -25.61 10.32 -4.41
C ASN A 41 -26.44 11.04 -5.47
N ALA A 42 -26.96 12.23 -5.16
CA ALA A 42 -27.64 13.08 -6.14
C ALA A 42 -26.69 13.48 -7.30
N TYR A 43 -25.43 13.79 -6.99
CA TYR A 43 -24.41 14.11 -7.98
C TYR A 43 -23.97 12.90 -8.82
N ALA A 44 -23.82 11.72 -8.21
CA ALA A 44 -23.47 10.48 -8.89
C ALA A 44 -24.59 10.02 -9.83
N GLN A 45 -25.85 10.22 -9.44
CA GLN A 45 -27.01 9.90 -10.26
C GLN A 45 -27.12 10.86 -11.47
N ALA A 46 -26.94 12.17 -11.25
CA ALA A 46 -26.83 13.16 -12.33
C ALA A 46 -25.66 12.87 -13.29
N ARG A 47 -24.52 12.39 -12.78
CA ARG A 47 -23.35 11.99 -13.59
C ARG A 47 -23.59 10.69 -14.38
N LYS A 48 -24.38 9.76 -13.84
CA LYS A 48 -24.76 8.51 -14.51
C LYS A 48 -25.74 8.77 -15.66
N GLU A 49 -26.65 9.73 -15.48
CA GLU A 49 -27.57 10.19 -16.53
C GLU A 49 -26.85 11.01 -17.62
N ALA A 50 -25.82 11.80 -17.25
CA ALA A 50 -25.05 12.62 -18.19
C ALA A 50 -24.05 11.84 -19.08
N ARG A 51 -23.72 10.59 -18.75
CA ARG A 51 -22.79 9.74 -19.52
C ARG A 51 -23.34 9.34 -20.91
N GLY A 52 -24.58 9.72 -21.23
CA GLY A 52 -25.24 9.46 -22.50
C GLY A 52 -24.84 10.37 -23.67
N THR A 53 -24.70 11.70 -23.51
CA THR A 53 -24.71 12.58 -24.72
C THR A 53 -24.19 14.02 -24.57
N ALA A 54 -23.49 14.43 -23.50
CA ALA A 54 -23.09 15.84 -23.35
C ALA A 54 -21.58 16.05 -23.12
N SER A 55 -20.94 16.83 -24.00
CA SER A 55 -19.55 17.28 -23.82
C SER A 55 -19.45 18.31 -22.68
N MET A 56 -18.29 18.42 -22.00
CA MET A 56 -18.10 19.34 -20.85
C MET A 56 -18.42 20.81 -21.14
N ARG A 57 -18.35 21.23 -22.42
CA ARG A 57 -18.79 22.57 -22.87
C ARG A 57 -20.30 22.75 -22.88
N ALA A 58 -21.08 21.69 -23.11
CA ALA A 58 -22.53 21.73 -23.03
C ALA A 58 -23.00 21.89 -21.57
N LEU A 59 -22.41 21.12 -20.65
CA LEU A 59 -22.64 21.24 -19.20
C LEU A 59 -22.29 22.64 -18.66
N ALA A 60 -21.20 23.26 -19.12
CA ALA A 60 -20.83 24.62 -18.74
C ALA A 60 -21.86 25.66 -19.17
N ARG A 61 -22.43 25.49 -20.37
CA ARG A 61 -23.48 26.36 -20.89
C ARG A 61 -24.81 26.19 -20.17
N GLU A 62 -25.15 24.95 -19.83
CA GLU A 62 -26.39 24.60 -19.14
C GLU A 62 -26.41 25.07 -17.68
N LEU A 63 -25.25 24.98 -16.99
CA LEU A 63 -25.09 25.40 -15.61
C LEU A 63 -24.71 26.88 -15.45
N GLY A 64 -24.59 27.63 -16.55
CA GLY A 64 -24.27 29.07 -16.53
C GLY A 64 -22.89 29.41 -15.96
N VAL A 65 -21.96 28.44 -15.94
CA VAL A 65 -20.63 28.57 -15.34
C VAL A 65 -19.54 28.45 -16.38
N THR A 66 -18.39 29.08 -16.14
CA THR A 66 -17.29 29.07 -17.11
C THR A 66 -16.62 27.70 -17.18
N HIS A 67 -16.10 27.34 -18.36
CA HIS A 67 -15.41 26.06 -18.57
C HIS A 67 -14.25 25.80 -17.58
N PRO A 68 -13.42 26.81 -17.21
CA PRO A 68 -12.41 26.63 -16.17
C PRO A 68 -13.00 26.35 -14.79
N ALA A 69 -14.18 26.94 -14.47
CA ALA A 69 -14.86 26.68 -13.20
C ALA A 69 -15.42 25.25 -13.16
N ILE A 70 -16.00 24.73 -14.26
CA ILE A 70 -16.37 23.32 -14.36
C ILE A 70 -15.15 22.42 -14.27
N SER A 71 -14.05 22.75 -14.97
CA SER A 71 -12.82 21.94 -14.90
C SER A 71 -12.27 21.90 -13.47
N ALA A 72 -12.24 23.02 -12.76
CA ALA A 72 -11.83 23.07 -11.36
C ALA A 72 -12.81 22.37 -10.41
N MET A 73 -14.12 22.39 -10.71
CA MET A 73 -15.13 21.64 -9.97
C MET A 73 -15.02 20.14 -10.23
N VAL A 74 -14.73 19.72 -11.47
CA VAL A 74 -14.47 18.32 -11.85
C VAL A 74 -13.14 17.85 -11.27
N GLU A 75 -12.14 18.71 -11.18
CA GLU A 75 -10.83 18.40 -10.58
C GLU A 75 -10.91 18.35 -9.05
N ARG A 76 -11.71 19.22 -8.41
CA ARG A 76 -12.08 19.09 -6.98
C ARG A 76 -12.95 17.87 -6.75
N ALA A 77 -13.93 17.63 -7.61
CA ALA A 77 -14.74 16.43 -7.56
C ALA A 77 -13.84 15.22 -7.73
N ALA A 78 -12.89 15.17 -8.66
CA ALA A 78 -11.95 14.05 -8.86
C ALA A 78 -10.98 13.88 -7.69
N LYS A 79 -10.50 14.97 -7.08
CA LYS A 79 -9.77 14.92 -5.80
C LYS A 79 -10.62 14.38 -4.66
N ASN A 80 -11.94 14.60 -4.71
CA ASN A 80 -12.93 14.10 -3.74
C ASN A 80 -13.69 12.82 -4.22
N SER A 81 -13.38 12.30 -5.42
CA SER A 81 -14.05 11.17 -6.09
C SER A 81 -13.05 10.17 -6.66
N TYR A 82 -11.81 10.19 -6.18
CA TYR A 82 -11.30 8.95 -5.61
C TYR A 82 -12.32 8.51 -4.60
N SER A 83 -13.19 7.60 -5.04
CA SER A 83 -14.26 7.04 -4.27
C SER A 83 -13.80 6.88 -2.83
N LEU A 84 -14.56 7.48 -1.92
CA LEU A 84 -14.76 6.94 -0.59
C LEU A 84 -15.21 5.48 -0.77
N ILE A 85 -14.28 4.59 -1.11
CA ILE A 85 -14.25 3.28 -0.50
C ILE A 85 -13.99 3.62 0.95
N ASN A 86 -15.05 3.98 1.68
CA ASN A 86 -15.10 4.03 3.13
C ASN A 86 -14.97 2.59 3.62
N GLN A 87 -13.84 1.96 3.34
CA GLN A 87 -13.29 0.98 4.25
C GLN A 87 -12.51 1.86 5.23
N SER A 88 -13.15 2.26 6.33
CA SER A 88 -12.34 2.59 7.50
C SER A 88 -11.30 1.48 7.63
N PRO A 89 -10.01 1.81 7.81
CA PRO A 89 -8.99 0.78 7.92
C PRO A 89 -9.49 -0.21 8.97
N LEU A 90 -9.54 -1.50 8.61
CA LEU A 90 -10.06 -2.54 9.50
C LEU A 90 -9.28 -2.55 10.83
N VAL A 91 -8.05 -2.04 10.80
CA VAL A 91 -7.28 -1.67 11.99
C VAL A 91 -7.39 -0.16 12.20
N PRO A 92 -8.09 0.32 13.26
CA PRO A 92 -8.10 1.74 13.57
C PRO A 92 -6.68 2.22 13.88
N ILE A 93 -6.36 3.44 13.46
CA ILE A 93 -5.05 4.07 13.71
C ILE A 93 -5.29 5.34 14.52
N LEU A 94 -4.59 5.48 15.65
CA LEU A 94 -4.72 6.60 16.58
C LEU A 94 -3.35 7.22 16.89
N SER A 95 -3.31 8.48 17.29
CA SER A 95 -2.11 9.03 17.93
C SER A 95 -1.80 8.32 19.25
N ALA A 96 -0.55 8.38 19.71
CA ALA A 96 -0.16 7.75 20.99
C ALA A 96 -1.02 8.18 22.18
N GLN A 97 -1.39 9.46 22.27
CA GLN A 97 -2.26 9.94 23.36
C GLN A 97 -3.68 9.38 23.25
N GLN A 98 -4.27 9.39 22.05
CA GLN A 98 -5.61 8.83 21.82
C GLN A 98 -5.64 7.32 22.08
N ALA A 99 -4.59 6.59 21.70
CA ALA A 99 -4.46 5.17 21.98
C ALA A 99 -4.44 4.91 23.50
N THR A 100 -3.63 5.66 24.26
CA THR A 100 -3.59 5.57 25.72
C THR A 100 -4.97 5.82 26.35
N ASP A 101 -5.66 6.89 25.92
CA ASP A 101 -6.98 7.23 26.46
C ASP A 101 -8.04 6.18 26.09
N TYR A 102 -7.98 5.66 24.86
CA TYR A 102 -8.88 4.62 24.38
C TYR A 102 -8.70 3.30 25.15
N VAL A 103 -7.46 2.86 25.37
CA VAL A 103 -7.16 1.68 26.19
C VAL A 103 -7.58 1.89 27.64
N LYS A 104 -7.21 3.03 28.26
CA LYS A 104 -7.54 3.32 29.67
C LYS A 104 -9.04 3.50 29.92
N SER A 105 -9.81 3.85 28.89
CA SER A 105 -11.27 3.87 28.97
C SER A 105 -11.90 2.47 29.01
N GLY A 106 -11.13 1.41 28.71
CA GLY A 106 -11.59 0.04 28.61
C GLY A 106 -12.20 -0.33 27.25
N ALA A 107 -12.30 0.62 26.31
CA ALA A 107 -12.95 0.41 25.02
C ALA A 107 -12.20 -0.57 24.10
N PHE A 108 -10.87 -0.65 24.21
CA PHE A 108 -10.05 -1.62 23.47
C PHE A 108 -9.94 -2.99 24.17
N GLY A 109 -10.47 -3.13 25.38
CA GLY A 109 -10.25 -4.30 26.22
C GLY A 109 -8.82 -4.37 26.79
N TYR A 110 -8.46 -5.55 27.30
CA TYR A 110 -7.15 -5.79 27.93
C TYR A 110 -6.07 -5.97 26.87
N VAL A 111 -5.04 -5.12 26.92
CA VAL A 111 -3.87 -5.21 26.05
C VAL A 111 -3.00 -6.38 26.49
N THR A 112 -2.70 -7.28 25.56
CA THR A 112 -1.84 -8.45 25.82
C THR A 112 -0.46 -8.33 25.20
N GLY A 113 -0.30 -7.52 24.14
CA GLY A 113 0.96 -7.41 23.44
C GLY A 113 1.07 -6.20 22.53
N ALA A 114 2.26 -5.98 21.99
CA ALA A 114 2.55 -4.94 21.02
C ALA A 114 3.59 -5.43 20.00
N MET A 115 3.49 -4.97 18.76
CA MET A 115 4.52 -5.12 17.74
C MET A 115 4.98 -3.75 17.30
N VAL A 116 6.29 -3.54 17.27
CA VAL A 116 6.89 -2.26 16.87
C VAL A 116 8.01 -2.52 15.88
N ALA A 117 8.04 -1.77 14.79
CA ALA A 117 9.09 -1.90 13.79
C ALA A 117 9.51 -0.54 13.22
N MET A 118 10.72 -0.49 12.68
CA MET A 118 11.20 0.65 11.91
C MET A 118 10.62 0.68 10.49
N SER A 119 10.37 -0.50 9.91
CA SER A 119 9.83 -0.66 8.56
C SER A 119 8.33 -0.94 8.59
N GLU A 120 7.55 -0.23 7.78
CA GLU A 120 6.12 -0.52 7.58
C GLU A 120 5.90 -1.94 7.03
N ALA A 121 6.84 -2.46 6.23
CA ALA A 121 6.76 -3.82 5.69
C ALA A 121 6.82 -4.88 6.79
N ASP A 122 7.62 -4.65 7.85
CA ASP A 122 7.71 -5.58 8.97
C ASP A 122 6.37 -5.68 9.70
N ILE A 123 5.69 -4.55 9.91
CA ILE A 123 4.36 -4.54 10.52
C ILE A 123 3.34 -5.21 9.61
N LEU A 124 3.36 -4.89 8.30
CA LEU A 124 2.43 -5.47 7.34
C LEU A 124 2.49 -7.00 7.37
N MET A 125 3.69 -7.57 7.25
CA MET A 125 3.88 -9.03 7.14
C MET A 125 3.65 -9.73 8.49
N GLU A 126 4.10 -9.16 9.60
CA GLU A 126 3.96 -9.78 10.93
C GLU A 126 2.58 -9.61 11.55
N SER A 127 1.78 -8.65 11.08
CA SER A 127 0.41 -8.46 11.58
C SER A 127 -0.51 -9.66 11.32
N GLY A 128 -0.19 -10.49 10.33
CA GLY A 128 -1.07 -11.55 9.83
C GLY A 128 -2.37 -11.03 9.23
N ARG A 129 -2.50 -9.72 8.98
CA ARG A 129 -3.69 -9.12 8.40
C ARG A 129 -3.57 -8.98 6.89
N HIS A 130 -4.73 -8.97 6.24
CA HIS A 130 -4.82 -8.61 4.84
C HIS A 130 -4.33 -7.16 4.64
N PRO A 131 -3.53 -6.83 3.61
CA PRO A 131 -2.98 -5.48 3.44
C PRO A 131 -4.01 -4.36 3.36
N ARG A 132 -5.20 -4.65 2.82
CA ARG A 132 -6.37 -3.73 2.83
C ARG A 132 -6.79 -3.27 4.23
N ALA A 133 -6.43 -4.01 5.29
CA ALA A 133 -6.70 -3.60 6.67
C ALA A 133 -5.99 -2.29 7.06
N PHE A 134 -4.92 -1.93 6.34
CA PHE A 134 -4.13 -0.71 6.52
C PHE A 134 -4.28 0.27 5.35
N ALA A 135 -5.35 0.13 4.56
CA ALA A 135 -5.58 1.02 3.42
C ALA A 135 -6.15 2.37 3.88
N ASP A 136 -5.52 3.44 3.40
CA ASP A 136 -6.04 4.81 3.41
C ASP A 136 -6.27 5.25 1.96
N GLY A 137 -7.49 5.01 1.48
CA GLY A 137 -7.84 5.15 0.07
C GLY A 137 -7.05 4.17 -0.81
N THR A 138 -6.16 4.70 -1.66
CA THR A 138 -5.34 3.89 -2.58
C THR A 138 -3.99 3.50 -2.00
N ARG A 139 -3.58 4.07 -0.86
CA ARG A 139 -2.28 3.78 -0.25
C ARG A 139 -2.44 2.76 0.87
N ILE A 140 -1.50 1.82 0.97
CA ILE A 140 -1.38 0.94 2.14
C ILE A 140 -0.28 1.53 3.01
N SER A 141 -0.63 1.96 4.21
CA SER A 141 0.29 2.65 5.13
C SER A 141 0.12 2.07 6.53
N PRO A 142 0.72 0.90 6.81
CA PRO A 142 0.74 0.33 8.15
C PRO A 142 1.44 1.30 9.11
N PRO A 143 0.92 1.47 10.35
CA PRO A 143 1.64 2.22 11.37
C PRO A 143 2.86 1.43 11.81
N ASN A 144 3.87 2.10 12.38
CA ASN A 144 5.07 1.46 12.89
C ASN A 144 4.87 0.75 14.25
N LEU A 145 3.70 0.91 14.89
CA LEU A 145 3.30 0.22 16.11
C LEU A 145 1.88 -0.33 16.00
N LEU A 146 1.70 -1.59 16.40
CA LEU A 146 0.41 -2.24 16.61
C LEU A 146 0.28 -2.70 18.06
N LEU A 147 -0.83 -2.40 18.71
CA LEU A 147 -1.26 -3.01 19.97
C LEU A 147 -2.18 -4.19 19.67
N ARG A 148 -2.12 -5.23 20.50
CA ARG A 148 -2.96 -6.43 20.43
C ARG A 148 -3.70 -6.63 21.75
N ASN A 149 -5.01 -6.82 21.69
CA ASN A 149 -5.81 -7.17 22.87
C ASN A 149 -5.99 -8.68 23.03
N GLY A 150 -6.60 -9.11 24.15
CA GLY A 150 -6.85 -10.51 24.46
C GLY A 150 -7.81 -11.23 23.51
N GLU A 151 -8.56 -10.51 22.68
CA GLU A 151 -9.45 -11.06 21.64
C GLU A 151 -8.74 -11.16 20.27
N GLY A 152 -7.49 -10.69 20.17
CA GLY A 152 -6.71 -10.66 18.94
C GLY A 152 -7.03 -9.47 18.03
N GLU A 153 -7.80 -8.49 18.51
CA GLU A 153 -8.00 -7.22 17.81
C GLU A 153 -6.71 -6.40 17.82
N LEU A 154 -6.55 -5.60 16.76
CA LEU A 154 -5.37 -4.77 16.57
C LEU A 154 -5.74 -3.29 16.59
N LEU A 155 -4.87 -2.49 17.18
CA LEU A 155 -4.95 -1.03 17.18
C LEU A 155 -3.62 -0.46 16.71
N GLY A 156 -3.67 0.31 15.63
CA GLY A 156 -2.53 1.05 15.11
C GLY A 156 -2.22 2.30 15.90
N VAL A 157 -0.93 2.59 16.09
CA VAL A 157 -0.51 3.80 16.78
C VAL A 157 0.53 4.58 15.97
N GLU A 158 0.21 5.83 15.69
CA GLU A 158 1.07 6.74 14.94
C GLU A 158 2.24 7.25 15.79
N GLU A 159 3.28 7.74 15.10
CA GLU A 159 4.45 8.39 15.69
C GLU A 159 5.21 7.52 16.72
N CYS A 160 5.04 6.21 16.66
CA CYS A 160 5.74 5.22 17.48
C CYS A 160 6.55 4.31 16.57
N LEU A 161 7.86 4.21 16.79
CA LEU A 161 8.79 3.46 15.97
C LEU A 161 9.73 2.60 16.83
N ALA A 162 10.41 1.64 16.21
CA ALA A 162 11.53 0.91 16.80
C ALA A 162 12.86 1.40 16.22
N GLY A 163 13.93 1.30 17.00
CA GLY A 163 15.28 1.70 16.60
C GLY A 163 15.47 3.22 16.53
N TYR A 164 16.72 3.64 16.31
CA TYR A 164 17.08 5.06 16.27
C TYR A 164 17.06 5.61 14.82
N GLY A 165 15.96 6.27 14.44
CA GLY A 165 15.76 6.85 13.10
C GLY A 165 15.62 8.38 13.05
N GLY A 166 15.96 9.10 14.11
CA GLY A 166 15.72 10.55 14.23
C GLY A 166 15.31 10.95 15.65
N THR A 167 14.03 11.24 15.87
CA THR A 167 13.44 11.57 17.21
C THR A 167 13.50 10.40 18.21
N GLY A 168 13.89 9.21 17.74
CA GLY A 168 14.04 8.00 18.53
C GLY A 168 12.70 7.41 18.99
N PRO A 169 12.70 6.18 19.52
CA PRO A 169 11.51 5.46 19.97
C PRO A 169 10.96 5.97 21.31
N SER A 170 11.24 7.22 21.67
CA SER A 170 10.81 7.84 22.93
C SER A 170 9.28 7.82 23.10
N ASN A 171 8.55 8.06 22.01
CA ASN A 171 7.09 7.96 22.00
C ASN A 171 6.61 6.53 22.26
N THR A 172 7.27 5.54 21.65
CA THR A 172 7.01 4.11 21.88
C THR A 172 7.22 3.77 23.35
N VAL A 173 8.36 4.14 23.94
CA VAL A 173 8.67 3.84 25.34
C VAL A 173 7.65 4.48 26.28
N ARG A 174 7.30 5.74 26.05
CA ARG A 174 6.28 6.45 26.84
C ARG A 174 4.93 5.73 26.75
N LEU A 175 4.49 5.41 25.54
CA LEU A 175 3.21 4.72 25.31
C LEU A 175 3.17 3.36 26.02
N LEU A 176 4.17 2.50 25.80
CA LEU A 176 4.22 1.18 26.42
C LEU A 176 4.25 1.28 27.96
N THR A 177 5.02 2.21 28.51
CA THR A 177 5.06 2.44 29.96
C THR A 177 3.70 2.91 30.49
N ASP A 178 3.03 3.83 29.79
CA ASP A 178 1.69 4.33 30.15
C ASP A 178 0.60 3.24 30.11
N LEU A 179 0.82 2.20 29.31
CA LEU A 179 -0.07 1.05 29.13
C LEU A 179 0.26 -0.12 30.06
N GLY A 180 1.34 -0.06 30.83
CA GLY A 180 1.64 -1.00 31.91
C GLY A 180 2.88 -1.89 31.71
N TRP A 181 3.61 -1.74 30.60
CA TRP A 181 4.94 -2.38 30.49
C TRP A 181 5.94 -1.74 31.44
N SER A 182 6.90 -2.52 31.95
CA SER A 182 8.01 -1.95 32.72
C SER A 182 8.89 -1.09 31.81
N GLU A 183 9.49 -0.04 32.39
CA GLU A 183 10.36 0.87 31.64
C GLU A 183 11.54 0.13 30.99
N ASP A 184 12.13 -0.85 31.69
CA ASP A 184 13.23 -1.66 31.19
C ASP A 184 12.82 -2.46 29.93
N VAL A 185 11.64 -3.07 29.94
CA VAL A 185 11.11 -3.79 28.77
C VAL A 185 10.81 -2.83 27.64
N ALA A 186 10.12 -1.72 27.92
CA ALA A 186 9.77 -0.74 26.89
C ALA A 186 11.02 -0.16 26.20
N ARG A 187 12.12 0.01 26.94
CA ARG A 187 13.41 0.50 26.41
C ARG A 187 14.07 -0.45 25.40
N GLU A 188 13.68 -1.71 25.32
CA GLU A 188 14.16 -2.62 24.27
C GLU A 188 13.77 -2.14 22.86
N ALA A 189 12.76 -1.27 22.73
CA ALA A 189 12.44 -0.59 21.47
C ALA A 189 13.58 0.30 20.94
N PHE A 190 14.54 0.73 21.78
CA PHE A 190 15.75 1.43 21.34
C PHE A 190 16.79 0.50 20.70
N ARG A 191 16.79 -0.78 21.09
CA ARG A 191 17.82 -1.72 20.70
C ARG A 191 17.54 -2.37 19.35
N TYR A 192 16.29 -2.66 19.09
CA TYR A 192 15.87 -3.45 17.93
C TYR A 192 15.21 -2.59 16.85
N LEU A 193 15.35 -3.02 15.58
CA LEU A 193 14.60 -2.45 14.46
C LEU A 193 13.22 -3.12 14.29
N TYR A 194 13.02 -4.29 14.90
CA TYR A 194 11.73 -4.94 15.08
C TYR A 194 11.67 -5.56 16.47
N VAL A 195 10.56 -5.40 17.17
CA VAL A 195 10.33 -6.03 18.47
C VAL A 195 8.86 -6.37 18.68
N GLU A 196 8.61 -7.58 19.18
CA GLU A 196 7.31 -8.03 19.69
C GLU A 196 7.37 -8.14 21.21
N PHE A 197 6.38 -7.52 21.85
CA PHE A 197 6.17 -7.49 23.28
C PHE A 197 4.93 -8.27 23.68
N ASP A 198 5.03 -8.90 24.84
CA ASP A 198 3.93 -9.39 25.64
C ASP A 198 3.92 -8.60 26.96
N ILE A 199 2.73 -8.24 27.44
CA ILE A 199 2.61 -7.37 28.62
C ILE A 199 3.07 -8.06 29.91
N GLU A 200 2.96 -9.39 29.99
CA GLU A 200 3.33 -10.17 31.18
C GLU A 200 4.75 -10.72 31.06
N ARG A 201 5.16 -11.13 29.86
CA ARG A 201 6.44 -11.83 29.61
C ARG A 201 7.56 -10.92 29.15
N GLY A 202 7.26 -9.68 28.76
CA GLY A 202 8.24 -8.73 28.24
C GLY A 202 8.51 -8.93 26.74
N VAL A 203 9.78 -8.94 26.34
CA VAL A 203 10.15 -9.14 24.92
C VAL A 203 9.97 -10.61 24.53
N LEU A 204 9.11 -10.87 23.54
CA LEU A 204 8.95 -12.20 22.94
C LEU A 204 9.96 -12.43 21.82
N ARG A 205 10.16 -11.42 20.97
CA ARG A 205 11.03 -11.50 19.80
C ARG A 205 11.62 -10.13 19.51
N GLY A 206 12.91 -10.06 19.21
CA GLY A 206 13.60 -8.82 18.85
C GLY A 206 14.61 -9.07 17.74
N SER A 207 14.74 -8.13 16.82
CA SER A 207 15.71 -8.17 15.72
C SER A 207 16.41 -6.83 15.56
N GLU A 208 17.75 -6.87 15.51
CA GLU A 208 18.59 -5.69 15.27
C GLU A 208 18.58 -5.24 13.80
N GLN A 209 17.87 -5.99 12.94
CA GLN A 209 17.65 -5.71 11.53
C GLN A 209 16.17 -5.78 11.21
N SER A 210 15.71 -5.06 10.19
CA SER A 210 14.36 -5.28 9.65
C SER A 210 14.23 -6.72 9.17
N LEU A 211 13.03 -7.28 9.33
CA LEU A 211 12.76 -8.68 9.00
C LEU A 211 12.54 -8.83 7.50
N TYR A 212 11.82 -7.87 6.90
CA TYR A 212 11.42 -7.89 5.51
C TYR A 212 11.99 -6.69 4.76
N HIS A 213 12.63 -6.97 3.63
CA HIS A 213 13.20 -5.98 2.72
C HIS A 213 12.47 -6.02 1.36
N CYS A 214 11.14 -6.00 1.41
CA CYS A 214 10.31 -5.95 0.21
C CYS A 214 10.56 -4.64 -0.55
N GLY A 215 10.83 -4.75 -1.85
CA GLY A 215 10.99 -3.57 -2.69
C GLY A 215 9.66 -2.87 -2.96
N GLY A 216 9.72 -1.55 -3.17
CA GLY A 216 8.55 -0.74 -3.49
C GLY A 216 7.53 -0.62 -2.34
N ASN A 217 6.55 0.24 -2.53
CA ASN A 217 5.40 0.34 -1.62
C ASN A 217 4.24 -0.44 -2.22
N LEU A 218 3.45 -1.07 -1.36
CA LEU A 218 2.20 -1.69 -1.74
C LEU A 218 1.08 -0.63 -1.82
N GLU A 219 0.29 -0.69 -2.87
CA GLU A 219 -0.83 0.22 -3.13
C GLU A 219 -2.05 -0.54 -3.64
N ILE A 220 -3.20 0.11 -3.65
CA ILE A 220 -4.42 -0.39 -4.25
C ILE A 220 -4.63 0.33 -5.59
N VAL A 221 -4.56 -0.43 -6.68
CA VAL A 221 -4.87 0.06 -8.03
C VAL A 221 -6.13 -0.65 -8.51
N GLY A 222 -7.21 0.11 -8.67
CA GLY A 222 -8.54 -0.46 -8.88
C GLY A 222 -8.95 -1.30 -7.67
N GLU A 223 -8.99 -2.61 -7.84
CA GLU A 223 -9.30 -3.58 -6.76
C GLU A 223 -8.14 -4.56 -6.49
N ARG A 224 -6.90 -4.21 -6.87
CA ARG A 224 -5.74 -5.10 -6.76
C ARG A 224 -4.66 -4.52 -5.85
N LEU A 225 -3.96 -5.41 -5.17
CA LEU A 225 -2.74 -5.08 -4.44
C LEU A 225 -1.61 -5.00 -5.46
N VAL A 226 -0.96 -3.84 -5.58
CA VAL A 226 0.12 -3.62 -6.54
C VAL A 226 1.37 -3.16 -5.79
N ALA A 227 2.50 -3.83 -6.01
CA ALA A 227 3.81 -3.34 -5.57
C ALA A 227 4.63 -2.94 -6.80
N ARG A 228 5.06 -1.67 -6.85
CA ARG A 228 5.89 -1.17 -7.97
C ARG A 228 7.37 -1.30 -7.62
N LEU A 229 8.05 -2.25 -8.25
CA LEU A 229 9.45 -2.55 -8.00
C LEU A 229 10.31 -1.81 -9.03
N ARG A 230 11.18 -0.91 -8.54
CA ARG A 230 12.11 -0.16 -9.37
C ARG A 230 13.54 -0.51 -9.00
N ALA A 231 14.41 -0.56 -10.00
CA ALA A 231 15.84 -0.71 -9.75
C ALA A 231 16.30 0.44 -8.85
N ALA A 232 16.86 0.08 -7.69
CA ALA A 232 17.37 1.08 -6.77
C ALA A 232 18.44 1.94 -7.49
N LEU A 233 18.40 3.27 -7.28
CA LEU A 233 19.50 4.13 -7.68
C LEU A 233 20.79 3.63 -6.99
N PRO A 234 21.95 3.66 -7.66
CA PRO A 234 23.20 3.07 -7.15
C PRO A 234 23.76 3.67 -5.84
N HIS A 235 23.04 4.60 -5.20
CA HIS A 235 23.44 5.27 -3.97
C HIS A 235 22.67 4.77 -2.73
N ALA A 236 21.73 3.82 -2.88
CA ALA A 236 21.15 3.13 -1.75
C ALA A 236 22.20 2.16 -1.16
N SER A 237 22.37 2.21 0.16
CA SER A 237 23.40 1.55 0.98
C SER A 237 23.94 0.21 0.42
N PRO A 238 25.26 -0.04 0.47
CA PRO A 238 25.89 -1.28 -0.02
C PRO A 238 25.62 -2.50 0.87
N SER A 239 24.45 -2.59 1.50
CA SER A 239 24.06 -3.70 2.35
C SER A 239 23.47 -4.85 1.52
N ARG A 240 24.22 -5.96 1.43
CA ARG A 240 23.83 -7.35 1.06
C ARG A 240 23.04 -7.63 -0.24
N ASN A 241 22.37 -6.67 -0.86
CA ASN A 241 21.35 -6.92 -1.90
C ASN A 241 21.78 -6.51 -3.32
N ALA A 242 23.08 -6.54 -3.63
CA ALA A 242 23.53 -6.42 -5.02
C ALA A 242 22.93 -7.50 -5.95
N ARG A 243 22.41 -8.59 -5.37
CA ARG A 243 21.74 -9.71 -6.07
C ARG A 243 20.22 -9.58 -6.18
N ASP A 244 19.61 -8.58 -5.55
CA ASP A 244 18.16 -8.31 -5.64
C ASP A 244 17.89 -6.81 -5.76
N PRO A 245 18.23 -6.20 -6.91
CA PRO A 245 18.14 -4.75 -7.10
C PRO A 245 16.71 -4.20 -7.06
N LEU A 246 15.70 -5.07 -7.12
CA LEU A 246 14.28 -4.73 -7.07
C LEU A 246 13.64 -5.01 -5.70
N GLY A 247 14.32 -5.71 -4.79
CA GLY A 247 13.68 -6.27 -3.59
C GLY A 247 12.60 -7.32 -3.92
N LEU A 248 12.72 -7.97 -5.09
CA LEU A 248 11.77 -8.94 -5.61
C LEU A 248 11.85 -10.27 -4.89
N ARG A 249 13.06 -10.72 -4.50
CA ARG A 249 13.22 -11.99 -3.77
C ARG A 249 12.53 -11.96 -2.42
N ALA A 250 12.53 -10.83 -1.74
CA ALA A 250 11.77 -10.68 -0.50
C ALA A 250 10.26 -10.88 -0.74
N TRP A 251 9.70 -10.37 -1.85
CA TRP A 251 8.33 -10.67 -2.22
C TRP A 251 8.13 -12.16 -2.54
N THR A 252 9.06 -12.79 -3.25
CA THR A 252 8.94 -14.21 -3.61
C THR A 252 9.04 -15.12 -2.39
N ASP A 253 10.18 -15.09 -1.70
CA ASP A 253 10.58 -16.07 -0.69
C ASP A 253 9.74 -15.95 0.61
N GLU A 254 9.30 -14.74 0.93
CA GLU A 254 8.56 -14.47 2.17
C GLU A 254 7.04 -14.47 1.96
N ILE A 255 6.54 -14.16 0.75
CA ILE A 255 5.10 -13.95 0.53
C ILE A 255 4.56 -14.92 -0.51
N LEU A 256 5.09 -14.89 -1.73
CA LEU A 256 4.54 -15.68 -2.84
C LEU A 256 4.74 -17.20 -2.66
N ASP A 257 5.84 -17.61 -2.02
CA ASP A 257 6.15 -19.01 -1.73
C ASP A 257 5.60 -19.48 -0.37
N ARG A 258 4.92 -18.59 0.37
CA ARG A 258 4.28 -18.88 1.67
C ARG A 258 2.78 -18.58 1.67
N PRO A 259 2.00 -19.19 0.75
CA PRO A 259 0.57 -18.91 0.63
C PRO A 259 -0.25 -19.27 1.88
N GLN A 260 0.26 -20.17 2.74
CA GLN A 260 -0.35 -20.47 4.04
C GLN A 260 -0.31 -19.29 5.02
N ASP A 261 0.75 -18.48 4.95
CA ASP A 261 0.95 -17.32 5.82
C ASP A 261 0.30 -16.07 5.21
N HIS A 262 0.18 -16.03 3.88
CA HIS A 262 -0.42 -14.95 3.12
C HIS A 262 -1.48 -15.46 2.13
N PRO A 263 -2.69 -15.83 2.59
CA PRO A 263 -3.73 -16.42 1.74
C PRO A 263 -4.16 -15.53 0.56
N TRP A 264 -4.00 -14.22 0.69
CA TRP A 264 -4.30 -13.24 -0.36
C TRP A 264 -3.28 -13.25 -1.51
N ALA A 265 -2.09 -13.82 -1.31
CA ALA A 265 -1.10 -14.07 -2.35
C ALA A 265 -1.14 -15.52 -2.86
N ALA A 266 -2.13 -16.32 -2.43
CA ALA A 266 -2.28 -17.70 -2.89
C ALA A 266 -2.90 -17.77 -4.29
N GLY A 267 -2.43 -18.71 -5.10
CA GLY A 267 -2.94 -18.94 -6.45
C GLY A 267 -1.85 -19.33 -7.44
N PRO A 268 -2.22 -19.62 -8.69
CA PRO A 268 -1.25 -19.83 -9.75
C PRO A 268 -0.46 -18.53 -9.99
N ARG A 269 0.84 -18.68 -10.25
CA ARG A 269 1.72 -17.56 -10.55
C ARG A 269 1.82 -17.37 -12.06
N VAL A 270 1.61 -16.15 -12.52
CA VAL A 270 1.66 -15.78 -13.94
C VAL A 270 2.47 -14.50 -14.10
N ALA A 271 3.28 -14.42 -15.14
CA ALA A 271 4.02 -13.22 -15.51
C ALA A 271 3.61 -12.75 -16.90
N ARG A 272 3.24 -11.48 -17.05
CA ARG A 272 3.15 -10.80 -18.34
C ARG A 272 4.40 -10.02 -18.60
N VAL A 273 5.03 -10.28 -19.75
CA VAL A 273 6.21 -9.54 -20.20
C VAL A 273 5.83 -8.69 -21.41
N TYR A 274 5.92 -7.38 -21.24
CA TYR A 274 5.69 -6.42 -22.31
C TYR A 274 6.94 -6.34 -23.18
N LEU A 275 6.77 -6.67 -24.46
CA LEU A 275 7.85 -6.64 -25.45
C LEU A 275 7.94 -5.28 -26.15
N ASN A 276 6.89 -4.47 -26.03
CA ASN A 276 6.77 -3.15 -26.61
C ASN A 276 6.68 -2.08 -25.50
N ARG A 277 7.56 -1.06 -25.58
CA ARG A 277 7.55 0.09 -24.64
C ARG A 277 6.22 0.84 -24.63
N ASN A 278 5.55 0.93 -25.78
CA ASN A 278 4.28 1.63 -25.89
C ASN A 278 3.15 0.87 -25.19
N ALA A 279 3.15 -0.46 -25.29
CA ALA A 279 2.20 -1.30 -24.57
C ALA A 279 2.38 -1.19 -23.05
N ALA A 280 3.62 -1.09 -22.59
CA ALA A 280 3.95 -0.85 -21.19
C ALA A 280 3.75 0.61 -20.72
N ALA A 281 3.56 1.57 -21.63
CA ALA A 281 3.52 2.99 -21.31
C ALA A 281 2.31 3.35 -20.43
N GLY A 282 1.22 2.59 -20.52
CA GLY A 282 0.04 2.73 -19.68
C GLY A 282 0.32 2.44 -18.21
N LEU A 283 1.35 1.66 -17.89
CA LEU A 283 1.72 1.26 -16.52
C LEU A 283 2.59 2.31 -15.79
N GLN A 284 2.95 3.38 -16.48
CA GLN A 284 3.82 4.42 -15.94
C GLN A 284 3.08 5.29 -14.92
N ASP A 285 3.79 5.59 -13.83
CA ASP A 285 3.41 6.57 -12.84
C ASP A 285 3.42 7.99 -13.47
N ARG A 286 2.49 8.87 -13.04
CA ARG A 286 2.30 10.26 -13.50
C ARG A 286 3.59 11.10 -13.48
N ARG A 287 4.60 10.67 -12.73
CA ARG A 287 5.93 11.33 -12.63
C ARG A 287 6.88 11.02 -13.79
N TYR A 288 6.44 10.32 -14.83
CA TYR A 288 7.24 10.12 -16.03
C TYR A 288 7.49 11.48 -16.72
N GLN A 289 8.73 11.97 -16.62
CA GLN A 289 9.22 13.07 -17.44
C GLN A 289 10.03 12.49 -18.61
N PRO A 290 9.73 12.86 -19.86
CA PRO A 290 10.57 12.53 -21.00
C PRO A 290 12.03 12.94 -20.73
N GLY A 291 12.97 11.99 -20.86
CA GLY A 291 14.41 12.23 -20.63
C GLY A 291 14.95 11.78 -19.27
N GLN A 292 14.10 11.42 -18.30
CA GLN A 292 14.57 10.70 -17.11
C GLN A 292 14.83 9.22 -17.47
N ARG A 293 16.00 8.69 -17.08
CA ARG A 293 16.38 7.27 -17.17
C ARG A 293 15.60 6.39 -16.18
N ASN A 294 14.29 6.57 -16.07
CA ASN A 294 13.45 5.63 -15.32
C ASN A 294 13.09 4.47 -16.26
N THR A 295 13.63 3.29 -15.96
CA THR A 295 13.32 2.05 -16.68
C THR A 295 11.81 1.78 -16.58
N PRO A 296 11.08 1.62 -17.69
CA PRO A 296 9.65 1.33 -17.66
C PRO A 296 9.40 -0.01 -16.97
N VAL A 297 8.26 -0.14 -16.30
CA VAL A 297 7.73 -1.46 -15.92
C VAL A 297 7.59 -2.28 -17.19
N SER A 298 8.20 -3.45 -17.26
CA SER A 298 8.12 -4.32 -18.44
C SER A 298 7.76 -5.76 -18.09
N VAL A 299 7.75 -6.12 -16.80
CA VAL A 299 7.28 -7.41 -16.30
C VAL A 299 6.25 -7.16 -15.21
N VAL A 300 5.08 -7.79 -15.32
CA VAL A 300 4.05 -7.82 -14.28
C VAL A 300 3.87 -9.26 -13.83
N ILE A 301 4.01 -9.52 -12.53
CA ILE A 301 3.87 -10.85 -11.94
C ILE A 301 2.61 -10.84 -11.09
N GLU A 302 1.69 -11.76 -11.33
CA GLU A 302 0.43 -11.90 -10.61
C GLU A 302 0.37 -13.23 -9.87
N GLN A 303 -0.06 -13.17 -8.61
CA GLN A 303 -0.42 -14.35 -7.82
C GLN A 303 -1.48 -13.96 -6.79
N GLY A 304 -2.65 -14.58 -6.87
CA GLY A 304 -3.79 -14.22 -6.02
C GLY A 304 -4.28 -12.79 -6.26
N GLU A 305 -4.31 -11.97 -5.20
CA GLU A 305 -4.70 -10.56 -5.25
C GLU A 305 -3.54 -9.61 -5.56
N LEU A 306 -2.30 -10.11 -5.54
CA LEU A 306 -1.08 -9.33 -5.65
C LEU A 306 -0.56 -9.29 -7.09
N GLN A 307 -0.19 -8.09 -7.55
CA GLN A 307 0.63 -7.86 -8.73
C GLN A 307 1.94 -7.14 -8.37
N LEU A 308 3.07 -7.68 -8.82
CA LEU A 308 4.39 -7.07 -8.73
C LEU A 308 4.76 -6.45 -10.09
N TRP A 309 4.86 -5.13 -10.13
CA TRP A 309 5.14 -4.38 -11.35
C TRP A 309 6.62 -4.04 -11.39
N CYS A 310 7.40 -4.83 -12.13
CA CYS A 310 8.85 -4.81 -12.12
C CYS A 310 9.43 -3.97 -13.27
N SER A 311 10.32 -3.04 -12.94
CA SER A 311 11.13 -2.36 -13.93
C SER A 311 12.23 -3.28 -14.44
N ALA A 312 12.25 -3.53 -15.75
CA ALA A 312 13.33 -4.21 -16.44
C ALA A 312 13.51 -3.61 -17.84
N LEU A 313 14.75 -3.53 -18.31
CA LEU A 313 15.03 -3.02 -19.65
C LEU A 313 14.42 -3.94 -20.71
N ASN A 314 13.89 -3.35 -21.77
CA ASN A 314 13.55 -4.09 -22.98
C ASN A 314 14.84 -4.47 -23.74
N PRO A 315 14.84 -5.58 -24.50
CA PRO A 315 16.04 -6.02 -25.21
C PRO A 315 16.54 -4.94 -26.17
N SER A 316 17.84 -4.66 -26.13
CA SER A 316 18.51 -3.77 -27.08
C SER A 316 18.79 -4.48 -28.41
N ASP A 317 18.95 -5.80 -28.38
CA ASP A 317 19.08 -6.65 -29.54
C ASP A 317 17.70 -7.10 -30.04
N TRP A 318 17.38 -6.74 -31.29
CA TRP A 318 16.12 -7.09 -31.95
C TRP A 318 16.03 -8.58 -32.34
N THR A 319 17.09 -9.37 -32.12
CA THR A 319 17.07 -10.83 -32.28
C THR A 319 16.61 -11.54 -30.99
N GLU A 320 16.81 -10.91 -29.82
CA GLU A 320 16.39 -11.40 -28.51
C GLU A 320 14.90 -11.16 -28.27
N LEU A 321 14.18 -12.16 -27.75
CA LEU A 321 12.78 -11.99 -27.37
C LEU A 321 12.65 -11.20 -26.07
N LEU A 322 13.44 -11.58 -25.08
CA LEU A 322 13.47 -11.04 -23.72
C LEU A 322 14.87 -10.54 -23.43
N SER A 323 14.98 -9.43 -22.70
CA SER A 323 16.27 -8.96 -22.21
C SER A 323 16.80 -9.83 -21.08
N ARG A 324 18.10 -9.69 -20.79
CA ARG A 324 18.70 -10.32 -19.61
C ARG A 324 18.00 -9.92 -18.30
N GLU A 325 17.64 -8.65 -18.15
CA GLU A 325 16.95 -8.16 -16.94
C GLU A 325 15.54 -8.76 -16.81
N GLN A 326 14.80 -8.90 -17.91
CA GLN A 326 13.48 -9.55 -17.91
C GLN A 326 13.62 -11.03 -17.52
N LEU A 327 14.63 -11.73 -18.05
CA LEU A 327 14.91 -13.12 -17.68
C LEU A 327 15.33 -13.26 -16.21
N ASP A 328 16.14 -12.33 -15.69
CA ASP A 328 16.55 -12.35 -14.28
C ASP A 328 15.36 -12.09 -13.33
N VAL A 329 14.40 -11.22 -13.72
CA VAL A 329 13.14 -11.02 -12.98
C VAL A 329 12.28 -12.30 -12.97
N LEU A 330 12.10 -12.93 -14.14
CA LEU A 330 11.33 -14.18 -14.26
C LEU A 330 11.97 -15.32 -13.45
N ALA A 331 13.30 -15.45 -13.50
CA ALA A 331 14.03 -16.44 -12.73
C ALA A 331 13.94 -16.21 -11.22
N ALA A 332 13.78 -14.97 -10.76
CA ALA A 332 13.60 -14.65 -9.34
C ALA A 332 12.21 -15.05 -8.80
N VAL A 333 11.27 -15.41 -9.67
CA VAL A 333 9.94 -15.92 -9.30
C VAL A 333 9.67 -17.33 -9.82
N ASP A 334 10.73 -18.04 -10.22
CA ASP A 334 10.67 -19.43 -10.73
C ASP A 334 9.66 -19.61 -11.89
N ILE A 335 9.55 -18.60 -12.75
CA ILE A 335 8.75 -18.67 -13.97
C ILE A 335 9.69 -18.68 -15.17
N TYR A 336 9.47 -19.63 -16.08
CA TYR A 336 10.25 -19.74 -17.31
C TYR A 336 9.33 -19.80 -18.52
N PRO A 337 9.71 -19.20 -19.66
CA PRO A 337 8.93 -19.32 -20.89
C PRO A 337 8.95 -20.78 -21.36
N ALA A 338 7.77 -21.39 -21.52
CA ALA A 338 7.62 -22.78 -21.99
C ALA A 338 8.32 -23.04 -23.35
N ASP A 339 8.48 -21.98 -24.16
CA ASP A 339 9.10 -22.01 -25.50
C ASP A 339 10.46 -21.27 -25.59
N ALA A 340 11.10 -20.95 -24.46
CA ALA A 340 12.45 -20.40 -24.49
C ALA A 340 13.47 -21.52 -24.72
N GLU A 341 13.47 -22.10 -25.92
CA GLU A 341 14.60 -22.91 -26.38
C GLU A 341 15.91 -22.15 -26.14
N GLN A 342 16.86 -22.79 -25.46
CA GLN A 342 18.23 -22.29 -25.35
C GLN A 342 18.79 -22.15 -26.77
N ARG A 343 18.97 -20.91 -27.21
CA ARG A 343 19.42 -20.61 -28.58
C ARG A 343 20.89 -20.93 -28.76
N SER A 344 21.17 -21.51 -29.92
CA SER A 344 22.52 -21.61 -30.46
C SER A 344 22.95 -20.23 -30.99
N TRP A 345 24.26 -19.96 -31.00
CA TRP A 345 24.82 -18.75 -31.60
C TRP A 345 24.36 -18.52 -33.06
N LEU A 346 23.94 -19.57 -33.78
CA LEU A 346 23.44 -19.44 -35.15
C LEU A 346 22.06 -18.76 -35.24
N ASP A 347 21.25 -18.80 -34.18
CA ASP A 347 19.90 -18.22 -34.16
C ASP A 347 19.89 -16.68 -34.05
N SER A 348 21.02 -16.06 -33.71
CA SER A 348 21.19 -14.60 -33.72
C SER A 348 21.32 -14.02 -35.13
N PHE A 349 21.59 -14.86 -36.15
CA PHE A 349 21.72 -14.42 -37.54
C PHE A 349 20.42 -14.50 -38.35
N LEU A 350 19.36 -15.10 -37.80
CA LEU A 350 18.08 -15.17 -38.48
C LEU A 350 17.25 -13.92 -38.18
N PRO A 351 16.92 -13.09 -39.20
CA PRO A 351 16.12 -11.91 -38.97
C PRO A 351 14.71 -12.32 -38.57
N ARG A 352 14.37 -12.13 -37.30
CA ARG A 352 12.98 -12.20 -36.83
C ARG A 352 12.19 -11.03 -37.43
N ARG A 353 11.72 -11.16 -38.67
CA ARG A 353 10.57 -10.39 -39.19
C ARG A 353 9.26 -11.04 -38.74
N ARG A 354 9.18 -11.50 -37.49
CA ARG A 354 7.87 -11.76 -36.87
C ARG A 354 7.47 -10.46 -36.19
N GLU A 355 6.30 -9.96 -36.57
CA GLU A 355 5.59 -8.93 -35.84
C GLU A 355 5.57 -9.38 -34.36
N ARG A 356 6.25 -8.63 -33.49
CA ARG A 356 6.32 -8.97 -32.07
C ARG A 356 4.96 -8.62 -31.47
N PRO A 357 4.32 -9.52 -30.71
CA PRO A 357 3.15 -9.13 -29.96
C PRO A 357 3.53 -8.07 -28.93
N ASP A 358 2.57 -7.26 -28.51
CA ASP A 358 2.79 -6.21 -27.52
C ASP A 358 3.26 -6.76 -26.16
N TYR A 359 2.80 -7.97 -25.82
CA TYR A 359 3.19 -8.71 -24.63
C TYR A 359 3.09 -10.22 -24.85
N ILE A 360 3.68 -10.99 -23.93
CA ILE A 360 3.48 -12.43 -23.78
C ILE A 360 3.15 -12.75 -22.33
N ASP A 361 2.30 -13.75 -22.10
CA ASP A 361 2.03 -14.31 -20.78
C ASP A 361 2.84 -15.59 -20.59
N ILE A 362 3.38 -15.77 -19.38
CA ILE A 362 4.25 -16.87 -19.01
C ILE A 362 3.79 -17.41 -17.66
N SER A 363 3.51 -18.70 -17.61
CA SER A 363 3.14 -19.42 -16.40
C SER A 363 3.85 -20.78 -16.37
N ALA A 364 3.98 -21.38 -15.18
CA ALA A 364 4.72 -22.62 -15.00
C ALA A 364 4.17 -23.79 -15.86
N ASP A 365 2.87 -23.81 -16.11
CA ASP A 365 2.21 -24.83 -16.95
C ASP A 365 1.88 -24.35 -18.37
N GLY A 366 2.18 -23.08 -18.69
CA GLY A 366 1.89 -22.46 -19.98
C GLY A 366 0.39 -22.30 -20.30
N THR A 367 -0.50 -22.55 -19.34
CA THR A 367 -1.97 -22.49 -19.55
C THR A 367 -2.62 -21.28 -18.89
N HIS A 368 -1.96 -20.69 -17.90
CA HIS A 368 -2.47 -19.54 -17.19
C HIS A 368 -2.04 -18.24 -17.87
N THR A 369 -3.00 -17.33 -18.01
CA THR A 369 -2.82 -15.92 -18.40
C THR A 369 -3.09 -15.01 -17.21
N LEU A 370 -2.69 -13.74 -17.28
CA LEU A 370 -3.09 -12.78 -16.25
C LEU A 370 -4.62 -12.76 -16.14
N GLN A 371 -5.13 -12.82 -14.92
CA GLN A 371 -6.55 -12.70 -14.66
C GLN A 371 -6.99 -11.24 -14.73
N TYR A 372 -6.09 -10.31 -14.40
CA TYR A 372 -6.39 -8.89 -14.37
C TYR A 372 -5.46 -8.11 -15.29
N GLU A 373 -6.08 -7.38 -16.22
CA GLU A 373 -5.36 -6.47 -17.09
C GLU A 373 -4.67 -5.37 -16.28
N PRO A 374 -3.34 -5.21 -16.41
CA PRO A 374 -2.63 -4.11 -15.78
C PRO A 374 -3.08 -2.79 -16.41
N HIS A 375 -4.00 -2.10 -15.74
CA HIS A 375 -4.39 -0.73 -16.09
C HIS A 375 -3.59 0.22 -15.21
N GLY A 376 -2.62 0.93 -15.78
CA GLY A 376 -2.06 2.07 -15.06
C GLY A 376 -2.98 3.27 -15.14
N VAL A 377 -2.55 4.39 -14.52
CA VAL A 377 -3.38 5.59 -14.42
C VAL A 377 -3.65 6.12 -15.83
N GLU A 378 -4.92 6.22 -16.25
CA GLU A 378 -5.30 6.78 -17.55
C GLU A 378 -4.52 8.07 -17.80
N ARG A 379 -3.74 8.11 -18.88
CA ARG A 379 -3.18 9.34 -19.40
C ARG A 379 -4.35 10.18 -19.88
N ASP A 380 -4.62 11.30 -19.23
CA ASP A 380 -5.44 12.35 -19.84
C ASP A 380 -4.80 12.67 -21.19
N SER A 381 -5.50 12.30 -22.26
CA SER A 381 -5.11 12.61 -23.63
C SER A 381 -5.29 14.10 -23.85
N VAL A 382 -4.32 14.90 -23.38
CA VAL A 382 -4.15 16.26 -23.88
C VAL A 382 -3.60 16.10 -25.30
N THR A 383 -4.50 16.16 -26.26
CA THR A 383 -4.19 16.43 -27.66
C THR A 383 -3.32 17.68 -27.73
N THR A 384 -2.02 17.51 -27.91
CA THR A 384 -1.15 18.54 -28.49
C THR A 384 -1.58 18.68 -29.95
N GLU A 385 -2.48 19.62 -30.22
CA GLU A 385 -2.61 20.19 -31.56
C GLU A 385 -1.32 20.95 -31.86
N GLU A 386 -0.71 20.57 -32.98
CA GLU A 386 0.49 21.15 -33.57
C GLU A 386 0.30 22.65 -33.83
N SER A 387 1.36 23.42 -33.56
CA SER A 387 1.52 24.83 -33.93
C SER A 387 1.73 25.02 -35.42
#